data_AF-A0A7S1WMZ0-F1
#
_entry.id   AF-A0A7S1WMZ0-F1
#
_cell.length_a   1.000
_cell.length_b   1.000
_cell.length_c   1.000
_cell.angle_alpha   90.00
_cell.angle_beta   90.00
_cell.angle_gamma   90.00
#
_symmetry.space_group_name_H-M   'P 1'
#
loop_
_entity.id
_entity.type
_entity.pdbx_description
1 polymer ?
#
loop_
_entity_poly.entity_id
_entity_poly.type
_entity_poly.pdbx_seq_one_letter_code
_entity_poly.pdbx_strand_id
1 'polypeptide(L)'
;RAPPRVCHPLGRQAPVADAMAPVGPAPVEAQVTAGPLSERPSVQNVQLTPGALQAKADQKLEFVQAMIRRLENAMKNYTAEDQQWLRGLIDPDDPCVSTLVRLVVEKKYKEFVNLRCVVLRALQLILKLARMMVQGPQKNEPDVGMQCLRYLAGSDEAKEAADVIISMARREGTEPVASCNALLMLAELGPEALAPDVTPQRLLDLFVRLPDRADELVEVALRLHSLGDPHRETFLQAAVSHAGGALLCEVLLQVINRADVKRRTRALKVLTGCLLRPGSESLLYTNDVRVLVEILIRELPNHAGEERAFEAGVDCFKALINRCAAARTHRRADVLQVFED
;
A
#
# COMPACT_ATOMS: atom_id res chain seq x y z
N ARG A 1 -30.39 15.54 17.66
CA ARG A 1 -30.02 14.88 16.38
C ARG A 1 -29.24 13.62 16.75
N ALA A 2 -29.90 12.47 16.64
CA ALA A 2 -29.30 11.17 16.97
C ALA A 2 -28.33 10.72 15.87
N PRO A 3 -27.29 9.91 16.18
CA PRO A 3 -26.39 9.37 15.17
C PRO A 3 -27.10 8.32 14.30
N PRO A 4 -26.67 8.13 13.04
CA PRO A 4 -27.29 7.18 12.13
C PRO A 4 -27.02 5.74 12.59
N ARG A 5 -28.08 4.92 12.55
CA ARG A 5 -28.00 3.46 12.79
C ARG A 5 -27.22 2.81 11.65
N VAL A 6 -26.18 2.08 12.00
CA VAL A 6 -25.48 1.16 11.10
C VAL A 6 -26.42 -0.01 10.83
N CYS A 7 -26.84 -0.15 9.57
CA CYS A 7 -27.60 -1.33 9.13
C CYS A 7 -26.66 -2.53 9.06
N HIS A 8 -26.89 -3.53 9.90
CA HIS A 8 -26.37 -4.88 9.72
C HIS A 8 -27.01 -5.51 8.47
N PRO A 9 -26.23 -6.13 7.59
CA PRO A 9 -26.66 -7.32 6.90
C PRO A 9 -25.73 -8.46 7.29
N LEU A 10 -26.31 -9.53 7.85
CA LEU A 10 -26.07 -10.93 7.49
C LEU A 10 -26.62 -11.81 8.62
N GLY A 11 -27.65 -12.57 8.24
CA GLY A 11 -28.36 -13.46 9.13
C GLY A 11 -27.47 -14.58 9.65
N ARG A 12 -27.67 -14.89 10.93
CA ARG A 12 -27.23 -16.12 11.56
C ARG A 12 -27.84 -17.33 10.84
N GLN A 13 -26.99 -18.22 10.35
CA GLN A 13 -27.24 -19.66 10.42
C GLN A 13 -25.92 -20.36 10.79
N ALA A 14 -25.94 -21.05 11.94
CA ALA A 14 -24.93 -22.03 12.29
C ALA A 14 -25.10 -23.28 11.40
N PRO A 15 -24.04 -24.08 11.20
CA PRO A 15 -23.87 -25.17 12.15
C PRO A 15 -22.43 -25.36 12.64
N VAL A 16 -22.39 -26.07 13.76
CA VAL A 16 -21.26 -26.61 14.52
C VAL A 16 -20.34 -27.44 13.63
N ALA A 17 -19.02 -27.20 13.73
CA ALA A 17 -17.98 -28.16 13.35
C ALA A 17 -16.68 -27.88 14.12
N ASP A 18 -16.02 -28.97 14.48
CA ASP A 18 -15.03 -29.12 15.55
C ASP A 18 -13.72 -28.33 15.39
N ALA A 19 -13.24 -27.85 16.53
CA ALA A 19 -11.92 -27.26 16.70
C ALA A 19 -10.84 -28.35 16.65
N MET A 20 -9.92 -28.26 15.68
CA MET A 20 -8.67 -29.01 15.72
C MET A 20 -7.61 -28.23 16.53
N ALA A 21 -7.36 -28.71 17.75
CA ALA A 21 -6.19 -28.35 18.53
C ALA A 21 -4.98 -29.21 18.10
N PRO A 22 -3.75 -28.68 18.06
CA PRO A 22 -2.57 -29.52 17.90
C PRO A 22 -2.22 -30.23 19.21
N VAL A 23 -1.87 -31.51 19.06
CA VAL A 23 -1.63 -32.51 20.10
C VAL A 23 -0.19 -32.42 20.64
N GLY A 24 -0.07 -32.33 21.97
CA GLY A 24 0.96 -33.01 22.79
C GLY A 24 1.95 -32.12 23.57
N PRO A 25 2.56 -32.61 24.68
CA PRO A 25 2.23 -33.77 25.52
C PRO A 25 1.74 -33.40 26.94
N ALA A 26 1.22 -34.41 27.65
CA ALA A 26 0.47 -34.37 28.90
C ALA A 26 1.18 -33.73 30.12
N PRO A 27 0.42 -33.14 31.08
CA PRO A 27 0.97 -32.59 32.31
C PRO A 27 1.17 -33.66 33.38
N VAL A 28 2.23 -33.49 34.17
CA VAL A 28 2.51 -34.22 35.40
C VAL A 28 1.48 -33.80 36.46
N GLU A 29 0.80 -34.78 37.04
CA GLU A 29 -0.16 -34.59 38.13
C GLU A 29 0.55 -34.00 39.37
N ALA A 30 0.07 -32.86 39.84
CA ALA A 30 0.34 -32.37 41.18
C ALA A 30 -0.99 -32.02 41.85
N GLN A 31 -1.43 -32.89 42.76
CA GLN A 31 -2.49 -32.62 43.72
C GLN A 31 -2.07 -31.46 44.62
N VAL A 32 -2.77 -30.32 44.57
CA VAL A 32 -2.76 -29.36 45.68
C VAL A 32 -4.17 -28.84 45.92
N THR A 33 -4.58 -29.07 47.17
CA THR A 33 -5.76 -28.70 47.93
C THR A 33 -6.36 -27.31 47.68
N ALA A 34 -7.69 -27.27 47.68
CA ALA A 34 -8.51 -26.06 47.71
C ALA A 34 -8.30 -25.25 49.00
N GLY A 35 -8.07 -23.94 48.83
CA GLY A 35 -8.05 -22.90 49.87
C GLY A 35 -8.55 -21.57 49.28
N PRO A 36 -9.13 -20.67 50.09
CA PRO A 36 -10.11 -19.69 49.64
C PRO A 36 -9.50 -18.41 49.05
N LEU A 37 -10.29 -17.81 48.14
CA LEU A 37 -10.31 -16.40 47.70
C LEU A 37 -9.08 -15.56 48.09
N SER A 38 -8.06 -15.57 47.24
CA SER A 38 -6.91 -14.68 47.33
C SER A 38 -6.81 -13.84 46.05
N GLU A 39 -6.85 -12.52 46.27
CA GLU A 39 -6.33 -11.41 45.50
C GLU A 39 -5.92 -11.66 44.05
N ARG A 40 -6.54 -10.92 43.12
CA ARG A 40 -6.09 -10.80 41.73
C ARG A 40 -4.59 -10.44 41.73
N PRO A 41 -3.71 -11.27 41.18
CA PRO A 41 -2.29 -10.94 41.13
C PRO A 41 -2.13 -9.70 40.24
N SER A 42 -1.53 -8.67 40.84
CA SER A 42 -1.02 -7.51 40.16
C SER A 42 -0.13 -7.97 39.00
N VAL A 43 -0.43 -7.51 37.79
CA VAL A 43 0.39 -7.73 36.59
C VAL A 43 1.74 -7.10 36.86
N GLN A 44 2.69 -7.89 37.34
CA GLN A 44 4.07 -7.48 37.52
C GLN A 44 4.60 -7.12 36.13
N ASN A 45 4.94 -5.85 35.95
CA ASN A 45 5.74 -5.37 34.82
C ASN A 45 7.13 -6.01 34.92
N VAL A 46 7.25 -7.25 34.46
CA VAL A 46 8.54 -7.93 34.30
C VAL A 46 9.34 -7.13 33.28
N GLN A 47 10.31 -6.36 33.76
CA GLN A 47 11.29 -5.69 32.90
C GLN A 47 12.08 -6.78 32.18
N LEU A 48 11.75 -7.00 30.91
CA LEU A 48 12.49 -7.92 30.05
C LEU A 48 13.91 -7.38 29.86
N THR A 49 14.91 -8.25 30.01
CA THR A 49 16.29 -7.91 29.66
C THR A 49 16.37 -7.58 28.16
N PRO A 50 17.32 -6.74 27.71
CA PRO A 50 17.47 -6.41 26.30
C PRO A 50 17.56 -7.64 25.38
N GLY A 51 18.27 -8.68 25.82
CA GLY A 51 18.37 -9.95 25.07
C GLY A 51 17.05 -10.73 24.98
N ALA A 52 16.25 -10.76 26.04
CA ALA A 52 14.94 -11.40 26.01
C ALA A 52 13.95 -10.64 25.11
N LEU A 53 14.06 -9.30 25.05
CA LEU A 53 13.25 -8.48 24.16
C LEU A 53 13.63 -8.69 22.68
N GLN A 54 14.92 -8.80 22.37
CA GLN A 54 15.41 -9.14 21.02
C GLN A 54 14.88 -10.49 20.55
N ALA A 55 15.06 -11.55 21.35
CA ALA A 55 14.56 -12.89 21.00
C ALA A 55 13.03 -12.89 20.75
N LYS A 56 12.28 -12.12 21.54
CA LYS A 56 10.83 -11.97 21.34
C LYS A 56 10.49 -11.17 20.07
N ALA A 57 11.29 -10.18 19.71
CA ALA A 57 11.11 -9.43 18.48
C ALA A 57 11.40 -10.32 17.26
N ASP A 58 12.43 -11.15 17.32
CA ASP A 58 12.79 -12.09 16.24
C ASP A 58 11.73 -13.18 16.05
N GLN A 59 11.22 -13.75 17.15
CA GLN A 59 10.10 -14.70 17.09
C GLN A 59 8.85 -14.08 16.43
N LYS A 60 8.56 -12.81 16.76
CA LYS A 60 7.44 -12.07 16.15
C LYS A 60 7.70 -11.78 14.69
N LEU A 61 8.93 -11.44 14.32
CA LEU A 61 9.34 -11.19 12.94
C LEU A 61 9.09 -12.44 12.08
N GLU A 62 9.57 -13.60 12.51
CA GLU A 62 9.38 -14.88 11.81
C GLU A 62 7.90 -15.24 11.67
N PHE A 63 7.13 -15.07 12.75
CA PHE A 63 5.68 -15.32 12.73
C PHE A 63 4.97 -14.46 11.70
N VAL A 64 5.24 -13.14 11.68
CA VAL A 64 4.57 -12.23 10.74
C VAL A 64 5.03 -12.49 9.30
N GLN A 65 6.30 -12.87 9.08
CA GLN A 65 6.77 -13.28 7.75
C GLN A 65 6.06 -14.55 7.25
N ALA A 66 5.88 -15.56 8.12
CA ALA A 66 5.13 -16.76 7.77
C ALA A 66 3.67 -16.43 7.43
N MET A 67 3.05 -15.52 8.18
CA MET A 67 1.70 -15.03 7.91
C MET A 67 1.60 -14.30 6.56
N ILE A 68 2.57 -13.43 6.21
CA ILE A 68 2.61 -12.77 4.89
C ILE A 68 2.67 -13.80 3.76
N ARG A 69 3.54 -14.81 3.86
CA ARG A 69 3.63 -15.86 2.83
C ARG A 69 2.31 -16.60 2.68
N ARG A 70 1.62 -16.90 3.80
CA ARG A 70 0.31 -17.55 3.79
C ARG A 70 -0.78 -16.65 3.17
N LEU A 71 -0.78 -15.36 3.50
CA LEU A 71 -1.65 -14.34 2.90
C LEU A 71 -1.47 -14.28 1.37
N GLU A 72 -0.23 -14.14 0.91
CA GLU A 72 0.07 -14.02 -0.52
C GLU A 72 -0.31 -15.30 -1.29
N ASN A 73 -0.07 -16.48 -0.71
CA ASN A 73 -0.50 -17.76 -1.30
C ASN A 73 -2.03 -17.87 -1.37
N ALA A 74 -2.74 -17.54 -0.30
CA ALA A 74 -4.21 -17.58 -0.25
C ALA A 74 -4.84 -16.60 -1.24
N MET A 75 -4.28 -15.39 -1.37
CA MET A 75 -4.73 -14.38 -2.35
C MET A 75 -4.48 -14.82 -3.80
N LYS A 76 -3.45 -15.63 -4.05
CA LYS A 76 -3.12 -16.15 -5.39
C LYS A 76 -3.99 -17.34 -5.79
N ASN A 77 -4.18 -18.30 -4.89
CA ASN A 77 -4.91 -19.54 -5.18
C ASN A 77 -6.42 -19.35 -5.10
N TYR A 78 -6.87 -18.57 -4.10
CA TYR A 78 -8.25 -18.14 -3.91
C TYR A 78 -9.28 -19.29 -3.86
N THR A 79 -8.88 -20.42 -3.24
CA THR A 79 -9.77 -21.56 -3.01
C THR A 79 -10.90 -21.22 -2.02
N ALA A 80 -11.91 -22.09 -1.88
CA ALA A 80 -12.99 -21.86 -0.91
C ALA A 80 -12.48 -21.80 0.54
N GLU A 81 -11.51 -22.65 0.88
CA GLU A 81 -10.83 -22.64 2.17
C GLU A 81 -10.04 -21.34 2.38
N ASP A 82 -9.27 -20.93 1.37
CA ASP A 82 -8.53 -19.66 1.42
C ASP A 82 -9.47 -18.47 1.63
N GLN A 83 -10.60 -18.44 0.91
CA GLN A 83 -11.59 -17.38 1.05
C GLN A 83 -12.21 -17.33 2.45
N GLN A 84 -12.50 -18.50 3.04
CA GLN A 84 -13.03 -18.58 4.40
C GLN A 84 -11.98 -18.11 5.43
N TRP A 85 -10.73 -18.53 5.27
CA TRP A 85 -9.63 -18.09 6.12
C TRP A 85 -9.36 -16.59 6.00
N LEU A 86 -9.30 -16.05 4.78
CA LEU A 86 -9.14 -14.62 4.51
C LEU A 86 -10.28 -13.79 5.11
N ARG A 87 -11.52 -14.30 5.09
CA ARG A 87 -12.68 -13.69 5.77
C ARG A 87 -12.51 -13.67 7.29
N GLY A 88 -12.05 -14.77 7.88
CA GLY A 88 -11.78 -14.82 9.32
C GLY A 88 -10.73 -13.80 9.75
N LEU A 89 -9.72 -13.54 8.91
CA LEU A 89 -8.67 -12.56 9.20
C LEU A 89 -9.17 -11.10 9.21
N ILE A 90 -10.28 -10.81 8.51
CA ILE A 90 -10.92 -9.49 8.49
C ILE A 90 -12.16 -9.43 9.38
N ASP A 91 -12.31 -10.41 10.28
CA ASP A 91 -13.31 -10.35 11.34
C ASP A 91 -12.81 -9.40 12.44
N PRO A 92 -13.58 -8.38 12.86
CA PRO A 92 -13.18 -7.48 13.94
C PRO A 92 -13.02 -8.19 15.29
N ASP A 93 -13.62 -9.37 15.48
CA ASP A 93 -13.46 -10.18 16.69
C ASP A 93 -12.14 -10.99 16.66
N ASP A 94 -11.47 -11.11 15.50
CA ASP A 94 -10.15 -11.73 15.39
C ASP A 94 -9.04 -10.76 15.88
N PRO A 95 -8.22 -11.15 16.87
CA PRO A 95 -7.23 -10.26 17.47
C PRO A 95 -6.00 -10.01 16.58
N CYS A 96 -5.92 -10.57 15.37
CA CYS A 96 -4.74 -10.47 14.51
C CYS A 96 -4.40 -9.00 14.20
N VAL A 97 -5.36 -8.23 13.68
CA VAL A 97 -5.10 -6.85 13.24
C VAL A 97 -4.77 -5.96 14.43
N SER A 98 -5.53 -6.05 15.52
CA SER A 98 -5.23 -5.31 16.76
C SER A 98 -3.86 -5.67 17.33
N THR A 99 -3.44 -6.94 17.26
CA THR A 99 -2.10 -7.37 17.67
C THR A 99 -1.01 -6.76 16.79
N LEU A 100 -1.18 -6.76 15.46
CA LEU A 100 -0.24 -6.15 14.53
C LEU A 100 -0.14 -4.65 14.76
N VAL A 101 -1.26 -3.96 14.97
CA VAL A 101 -1.28 -2.52 15.31
C VAL A 101 -0.50 -2.25 16.60
N ARG A 102 -0.71 -3.05 17.64
CA ARG A 102 0.07 -2.93 18.89
C ARG A 102 1.57 -3.10 18.64
N LEU A 103 2.00 -3.99 17.74
CA LEU A 103 3.43 -4.11 17.40
C LEU A 103 4.00 -2.87 16.72
N VAL A 104 3.20 -2.10 15.96
CA VAL A 104 3.63 -0.84 15.35
C VAL A 104 3.80 0.27 16.38
N VAL A 105 2.89 0.31 17.36
CA VAL A 105 2.70 1.40 18.32
C VAL A 105 3.51 1.22 19.60
N GLU A 106 3.67 -0.02 20.08
CA GLU A 106 4.33 -0.30 21.35
C GLU A 106 5.78 0.20 21.37
N LYS A 107 6.09 1.12 22.30
CA LYS A 107 7.40 1.78 22.41
C LYS A 107 8.57 0.81 22.50
N LYS A 108 8.39 -0.35 23.14
CA LYS A 108 9.43 -1.38 23.27
C LYS A 108 9.86 -1.99 21.95
N TYR A 109 9.03 -1.91 20.90
CA TYR A 109 9.36 -2.43 19.56
C TYR A 109 9.85 -1.34 18.59
N LYS A 110 9.95 -0.08 19.03
CA LYS A 110 10.28 1.07 18.18
C LYS A 110 11.62 0.93 17.44
N GLU A 111 12.63 0.38 18.12
CA GLU A 111 13.99 0.23 17.61
C GLU A 111 14.16 -1.00 16.70
N PHE A 112 13.15 -1.89 16.64
CA PHE A 112 13.20 -3.10 15.81
C PHE A 112 12.66 -2.82 14.41
N VAL A 113 13.44 -2.11 13.60
CA VAL A 113 13.00 -1.60 12.29
C VAL A 113 12.49 -2.73 11.38
N ASN A 114 13.19 -3.87 11.32
CA ASN A 114 12.79 -5.01 10.51
C ASN A 114 11.42 -5.56 10.90
N LEU A 115 11.15 -5.71 12.20
CA LEU A 115 9.84 -6.13 12.70
C LEU A 115 8.76 -5.15 12.28
N ARG A 116 8.99 -3.84 12.45
CA ARG A 116 8.01 -2.81 12.06
C ARG A 116 7.74 -2.82 10.57
N CYS A 117 8.77 -2.97 9.72
CA CYS A 117 8.59 -3.06 8.27
C CYS A 117 7.73 -4.26 7.87
N VAL A 118 8.01 -5.44 8.43
CA VAL A 118 7.24 -6.66 8.16
C VAL A 118 5.80 -6.54 8.67
N VAL A 119 5.60 -5.98 9.86
CA VAL A 119 4.25 -5.72 10.40
C VAL A 119 3.46 -4.75 9.52
N LEU A 120 4.08 -3.66 9.05
CA LEU A 120 3.43 -2.73 8.13
C LEU A 120 3.05 -3.40 6.81
N ARG A 121 3.91 -4.26 6.27
CA ARG A 121 3.59 -5.03 5.07
C ARG A 121 2.41 -5.98 5.29
N ALA A 122 2.36 -6.67 6.43
CA ALA A 122 1.24 -7.52 6.79
C ALA A 122 -0.08 -6.73 6.88
N LEU A 123 -0.07 -5.61 7.61
CA LEU A 123 -1.23 -4.72 7.72
C LEU A 123 -1.68 -4.20 6.36
N GLN A 124 -0.73 -3.83 5.48
CA GLN A 124 -1.03 -3.39 4.12
C GLN A 124 -1.78 -4.46 3.32
N LEU A 125 -1.35 -5.72 3.38
CA LEU A 125 -2.00 -6.83 2.69
C LEU A 125 -3.41 -7.09 3.24
N ILE A 126 -3.57 -7.08 4.57
CA ILE A 126 -4.88 -7.26 5.22
C ILE A 126 -5.83 -6.12 4.84
N LEU A 127 -5.38 -4.87 4.83
CA LEU A 127 -6.22 -3.75 4.42
C LEU A 127 -6.59 -3.80 2.95
N LYS A 128 -5.67 -4.20 2.06
CA LYS A 128 -5.98 -4.43 0.64
C LYS A 128 -7.10 -5.45 0.49
N LEU A 129 -7.01 -6.56 1.22
CA LEU A 129 -8.05 -7.60 1.26
C LEU A 129 -9.38 -7.05 1.80
N ALA A 130 -9.37 -6.38 2.95
CA ALA A 130 -10.56 -5.79 3.56
C ALA A 130 -11.28 -4.84 2.59
N ARG A 131 -10.52 -3.96 1.91
CA ARG A 131 -11.05 -3.03 0.90
C ARG A 131 -11.71 -3.75 -0.29
N MET A 132 -11.16 -4.89 -0.72
CA MET A 132 -11.76 -5.69 -1.80
C MET A 132 -13.13 -6.28 -1.40
N MET A 133 -13.37 -6.43 -0.10
CA MET A 133 -14.59 -7.00 0.46
C MET A 133 -15.66 -5.95 0.80
N VAL A 134 -15.32 -4.66 0.78
CA VAL A 134 -16.29 -3.57 0.94
C VAL A 134 -17.24 -3.52 -0.25
N GLN A 135 -18.54 -3.57 0.02
CA GLN A 135 -19.61 -3.52 -0.98
C GLN A 135 -20.44 -2.24 -0.85
N GLY A 136 -21.18 -1.89 -1.91
CA GLY A 136 -22.09 -0.75 -1.90
C GLY A 136 -21.40 0.62 -1.98
N PRO A 137 -22.10 1.70 -1.57
CA PRO A 137 -21.63 3.08 -1.71
C PRO A 137 -20.30 3.36 -1.00
N GLN A 138 -20.06 2.68 0.13
CA GLN A 138 -18.85 2.83 0.95
C GLN A 138 -17.57 2.52 0.17
N LYS A 139 -17.62 1.64 -0.82
CA LYS A 139 -16.46 1.25 -1.63
C LYS A 139 -15.76 2.44 -2.30
N ASN A 140 -16.50 3.51 -2.58
CA ASN A 140 -16.01 4.70 -3.26
C ASN A 140 -15.64 5.84 -2.30
N GLU A 141 -15.71 5.63 -0.99
CA GLU A 141 -15.30 6.66 -0.04
C GLU A 141 -13.76 6.87 -0.10
N PRO A 142 -13.28 8.11 0.09
CA PRO A 142 -11.86 8.42 -0.05
C PRO A 142 -10.98 7.67 0.97
N ASP A 143 -11.44 7.57 2.22
CA ASP A 143 -10.68 7.02 3.35
C ASP A 143 -11.17 5.62 3.79
N VAL A 144 -11.63 4.81 2.84
CA VAL A 144 -12.10 3.42 3.12
C VAL A 144 -11.03 2.60 3.83
N GLY A 145 -9.75 2.79 3.51
CA GLY A 145 -8.67 2.06 4.18
C GLY A 145 -8.57 2.39 5.67
N MET A 146 -8.69 3.67 6.03
CA MET A 146 -8.75 4.13 7.42
C MET A 146 -10.00 3.60 8.12
N GLN A 147 -11.14 3.57 7.44
CA GLN A 147 -12.37 2.98 8.00
C GLN A 147 -12.23 1.48 8.25
N CYS A 148 -11.63 0.74 7.31
CA CYS A 148 -11.30 -0.67 7.50
C CYS A 148 -10.36 -0.86 8.69
N LEU A 149 -9.33 -0.03 8.84
CA LEU A 149 -8.42 -0.13 9.99
C LEU A 149 -9.16 0.14 11.31
N ARG A 150 -10.01 1.16 11.38
CA ARG A 150 -10.83 1.47 12.58
C ARG A 150 -11.80 0.34 12.92
N TYR A 151 -12.40 -0.27 11.90
CA TYR A 151 -13.30 -1.40 12.06
C TYR A 151 -12.58 -2.63 12.62
N LEU A 152 -11.39 -2.94 12.12
CA LEU A 152 -10.64 -4.15 12.47
C LEU A 152 -9.80 -4.02 13.76
N ALA A 153 -9.28 -2.83 14.05
CA ALA A 153 -8.36 -2.62 15.17
C ALA A 153 -8.97 -1.90 16.37
N GLY A 154 -10.12 -1.23 16.17
CA GLY A 154 -10.64 -0.23 17.10
C GLY A 154 -10.24 1.19 16.69
N SER A 155 -11.12 2.16 16.99
CA SER A 155 -10.93 3.57 16.58
C SER A 155 -9.69 4.20 17.22
N ASP A 156 -9.42 3.91 18.49
CA ASP A 156 -8.32 4.50 19.24
C ASP A 156 -6.98 3.91 18.78
N GLU A 157 -6.87 2.58 18.69
CA GLU A 157 -5.68 1.91 18.19
C GLU A 157 -5.37 2.29 16.74
N ALA A 158 -6.38 2.39 15.87
CA ALA A 158 -6.20 2.80 14.48
C ALA A 158 -5.66 4.22 14.36
N LYS A 159 -6.16 5.15 15.20
CA LYS A 159 -5.67 6.53 15.23
C LYS A 159 -4.22 6.60 15.71
N GLU A 160 -3.90 5.92 16.81
CA GLU A 160 -2.53 5.89 17.33
C GLU A 160 -1.55 5.26 16.33
N ALA A 161 -1.95 4.19 15.65
CA ALA A 161 -1.17 3.58 14.58
C ALA A 161 -0.93 4.56 13.43
N ALA A 162 -1.97 5.27 12.98
CA ALA A 162 -1.86 6.24 11.90
C ALA A 162 -0.84 7.33 12.24
N ASP A 163 -0.91 7.92 13.44
CA ASP A 163 0.02 8.96 13.89
C ASP A 163 1.48 8.45 13.89
N VAL A 164 1.70 7.22 14.36
CA VAL A 164 3.02 6.57 14.36
C VAL A 164 3.51 6.32 12.94
N ILE A 165 2.67 5.83 12.04
CA ILE A 165 3.04 5.53 10.64
C ILE A 165 3.34 6.84 9.89
N ILE A 166 2.55 7.89 10.09
CA ILE A 166 2.79 9.22 9.54
C ILE A 166 4.15 9.74 10.01
N SER A 167 4.46 9.58 11.31
CA SER A 167 5.77 9.96 11.85
C SER A 167 6.91 9.18 11.19
N MET A 168 6.78 7.86 10.99
CA MET A 168 7.80 7.03 10.30
C MET A 168 8.01 7.43 8.84
N ALA A 169 6.94 7.81 8.14
CA ALA A 169 7.02 8.26 6.76
C ALA A 169 7.80 9.59 6.67
N ARG A 170 7.42 10.58 7.50
CA ARG A 170 7.90 11.97 7.39
C ARG A 170 9.20 12.28 8.12
N ARG A 171 9.51 11.58 9.22
CA ARG A 171 10.60 11.99 10.11
C ARG A 171 11.97 11.82 9.46
N GLU A 172 12.68 12.92 9.33
CA GLU A 172 14.08 12.94 8.93
C GLU A 172 14.93 12.08 9.89
N GLY A 173 15.86 11.31 9.34
CA GLY A 173 16.65 10.32 10.09
C GLY A 173 15.99 8.95 10.27
N THR A 174 14.73 8.75 9.87
CA THR A 174 14.13 7.40 9.80
C THR A 174 14.80 6.59 8.68
N GLU A 175 15.07 5.31 8.95
CA GLU A 175 15.61 4.40 7.94
C GLU A 175 14.73 4.38 6.67
N PRO A 176 15.33 4.47 5.47
CA PRO A 176 14.57 4.53 4.21
C PRO A 176 13.56 3.41 4.05
N VAL A 177 13.95 2.19 4.41
CA VAL A 177 13.08 0.99 4.27
C VAL A 177 11.84 1.13 5.15
N ALA A 178 11.98 1.67 6.36
CA ALA A 178 10.85 1.93 7.25
C ALA A 178 9.92 3.01 6.69
N SER A 179 10.49 4.11 6.17
CA SER A 179 9.69 5.16 5.52
C SER A 179 8.99 4.67 4.25
N CYS A 180 9.64 3.79 3.46
CA CYS A 180 9.02 3.15 2.29
C CYS A 180 7.80 2.32 2.68
N ASN A 181 7.94 1.41 3.65
CA ASN A 181 6.82 0.61 4.14
C ASN A 181 5.72 1.46 4.78
N ALA A 182 6.09 2.54 5.47
CA ALA A 182 5.12 3.49 6.02
C ALA A 182 4.32 4.19 4.91
N LEU A 183 4.98 4.72 3.87
CA LEU A 183 4.28 5.34 2.73
C LEU A 183 3.36 4.36 2.00
N LEU A 184 3.82 3.13 1.79
CA LEU A 184 3.02 2.06 1.20
C LEU A 184 1.76 1.74 2.02
N MET A 185 1.87 1.80 3.35
CA MET A 185 0.75 1.63 4.26
C MET A 185 -0.20 2.86 4.23
N LEU A 186 0.34 4.09 4.28
CA LEU A 186 -0.47 5.31 4.20
C LEU A 186 -1.25 5.39 2.89
N ALA A 187 -0.66 4.92 1.79
CA ALA A 187 -1.33 4.85 0.49
C ALA A 187 -2.54 3.89 0.47
N GLU A 188 -2.57 2.92 1.37
CA GLU A 188 -3.74 2.05 1.57
C GLU A 188 -4.80 2.66 2.47
N LEU A 189 -4.42 3.52 3.41
CA LEU A 189 -5.34 4.13 4.38
C LEU A 189 -6.24 5.20 3.74
N GLY A 190 -5.70 6.05 2.87
CA GLY A 190 -6.47 7.08 2.18
C GLY A 190 -5.79 8.45 2.15
N PRO A 191 -6.40 9.43 1.46
CA PRO A 191 -5.86 10.78 1.33
C PRO A 191 -5.56 11.47 2.66
N GLU A 192 -6.41 11.31 3.69
CA GLU A 192 -6.20 11.96 5.00
C GLU A 192 -4.87 11.50 5.63
N ALA A 193 -4.60 10.19 5.57
CA ALA A 193 -3.38 9.60 6.12
C ALA A 193 -2.15 9.85 5.23
N LEU A 194 -2.33 9.82 3.90
CA LEU A 194 -1.25 9.97 2.93
C LEU A 194 -0.62 11.36 2.94
N ALA A 195 -1.22 12.35 3.59
CA ALA A 195 -0.56 13.62 3.89
C ALA A 195 0.09 14.31 2.68
N PRO A 196 -0.72 14.68 1.68
CA PRO A 196 -0.27 15.01 0.34
C PRO A 196 0.66 16.23 0.23
N ASP A 197 0.79 17.06 1.28
CA ASP A 197 1.65 18.25 1.26
C ASP A 197 3.14 17.95 1.54
N VAL A 198 3.45 16.84 2.23
CA VAL A 198 4.83 16.48 2.65
C VAL A 198 5.28 15.17 1.99
N THR A 199 4.34 14.30 1.67
CA THR A 199 4.61 12.98 1.11
C THR A 199 5.30 12.99 -0.25
N PRO A 200 5.01 13.91 -1.20
CA PRO A 200 5.68 13.94 -2.50
C PRO A 200 7.20 14.04 -2.41
N GLN A 201 7.73 14.97 -1.62
CA GLN A 201 9.18 15.15 -1.47
C GLN A 201 9.83 13.89 -0.91
N ARG A 202 9.23 13.33 0.14
CA ARG A 202 9.73 12.11 0.77
C ARG A 202 9.68 10.90 -0.16
N LEU A 203 8.61 10.75 -0.93
CA LEU A 203 8.48 9.70 -1.93
C LEU A 203 9.62 9.80 -2.96
N LEU A 204 9.90 10.99 -3.46
CA LEU A 204 10.92 11.22 -4.47
C LEU A 204 12.34 11.02 -3.91
N ASP A 205 12.59 11.35 -2.63
CA ASP A 205 13.83 10.97 -1.93
C ASP A 205 14.02 9.44 -1.89
N LEU A 206 12.95 8.70 -1.66
CA LEU A 206 13.02 7.24 -1.57
C LEU A 206 13.29 6.58 -2.93
N PHE A 207 12.86 7.16 -4.05
CA PHE A 207 13.28 6.68 -5.37
C PHE A 207 14.80 6.75 -5.56
N VAL A 208 15.44 7.80 -5.03
CA VAL A 208 16.91 7.95 -5.07
C VAL A 208 17.58 6.95 -4.13
N ARG A 209 17.03 6.75 -2.92
CA ARG A 209 17.67 5.96 -1.87
C ARG A 209 17.39 4.46 -1.94
N LEU A 210 16.31 4.05 -2.59
CA LEU A 210 15.84 2.66 -2.68
C LEU A 210 15.41 2.30 -4.11
N PRO A 211 16.31 2.34 -5.10
CA PRO A 211 15.98 2.02 -6.49
C PRO A 211 15.41 0.60 -6.64
N ASP A 212 15.87 -0.36 -5.83
CA ASP A 212 15.37 -1.74 -5.84
C ASP A 212 13.89 -1.88 -5.40
N ARG A 213 13.34 -0.83 -4.76
CA ARG A 213 11.94 -0.77 -4.30
C ARG A 213 11.06 0.10 -5.19
N ALA A 214 11.58 0.54 -6.33
CA ALA A 214 10.90 1.53 -7.17
C ALA A 214 9.53 1.06 -7.71
N ASP A 215 9.36 -0.23 -8.04
CA ASP A 215 8.06 -0.79 -8.47
C ASP A 215 7.01 -0.78 -7.35
N GLU A 216 7.43 -0.78 -6.09
CA GLU A 216 6.50 -0.59 -4.97
C GLU A 216 6.17 0.90 -4.77
N LEU A 217 7.20 1.75 -4.79
CA LEU A 217 7.06 3.20 -4.60
C LEU A 217 6.19 3.86 -5.69
N VAL A 218 6.22 3.35 -6.92
CA VAL A 218 5.36 3.87 -7.99
C VAL A 218 3.88 3.67 -7.66
N GLU A 219 3.48 2.66 -6.89
CA GLU A 219 2.09 2.55 -6.45
C GLU A 219 1.67 3.72 -5.56
N VAL A 220 2.58 4.25 -4.73
CA VAL A 220 2.31 5.46 -3.93
C VAL A 220 2.14 6.67 -4.85
N ALA A 221 2.99 6.81 -5.86
CA ALA A 221 2.87 7.89 -6.86
C ALA A 221 1.53 7.83 -7.62
N LEU A 222 1.14 6.64 -8.09
CA LEU A 222 -0.15 6.42 -8.77
C LEU A 222 -1.33 6.79 -7.84
N ARG A 223 -1.23 6.49 -6.54
CA ARG A 223 -2.25 6.84 -5.55
C ARG A 223 -2.32 8.34 -5.29
N LEU A 224 -1.19 9.02 -5.08
CA LEU A 224 -1.14 10.48 -4.92
C LEU A 224 -1.80 11.20 -6.10
N HIS A 225 -1.47 10.79 -7.33
CA HIS A 225 -2.08 11.36 -8.52
C HIS A 225 -3.60 11.12 -8.59
N SER A 226 -4.06 9.95 -8.13
CA SER A 226 -5.49 9.61 -8.14
C SER A 226 -6.34 10.41 -7.15
N LEU A 227 -5.72 11.13 -6.19
CA LEU A 227 -6.44 11.97 -5.25
C LEU A 227 -7.08 13.20 -5.90
N GLY A 228 -6.63 13.60 -7.09
CA GLY A 228 -7.12 14.78 -7.78
C GLY A 228 -6.57 16.09 -7.21
N ASP A 229 -7.11 17.21 -7.66
CA ASP A 229 -6.61 18.55 -7.28
C ASP A 229 -7.14 18.95 -5.90
N PRO A 230 -6.34 19.62 -5.06
CA PRO A 230 -5.01 20.20 -5.36
C PRO A 230 -3.82 19.24 -5.19
N HIS A 231 -4.02 18.05 -4.62
CA HIS A 231 -2.92 17.14 -4.23
C HIS A 231 -2.12 16.61 -5.41
N ARG A 232 -2.80 16.32 -6.52
CA ARG A 232 -2.18 15.94 -7.78
C ARG A 232 -1.24 17.03 -8.28
N GLU A 233 -1.64 18.30 -8.21
CA GLU A 233 -0.82 19.43 -8.65
C GLU A 233 0.45 19.54 -7.82
N THR A 234 0.33 19.45 -6.48
CA THR A 234 1.48 19.46 -5.56
C THR A 234 2.45 18.31 -5.86
N PHE A 235 1.93 17.11 -6.09
CA PHE A 235 2.75 15.94 -6.43
C PHE A 235 3.48 16.12 -7.77
N LEU A 236 2.78 16.52 -8.83
CA LEU A 236 3.38 16.70 -10.15
C LEU A 236 4.43 17.83 -10.13
N GLN A 237 4.18 18.91 -9.40
CA GLN A 237 5.16 19.99 -9.24
C GLN A 237 6.40 19.51 -8.47
N ALA A 238 6.23 18.73 -7.40
CA ALA A 238 7.36 18.16 -6.68
C ALA A 238 8.16 17.19 -7.59
N ALA A 239 7.48 16.37 -8.39
CA ALA A 239 8.11 15.43 -9.30
C ALA A 239 8.99 16.14 -10.33
N VAL A 240 8.56 17.26 -10.91
CA VAL A 240 9.37 17.99 -11.90
C VAL A 240 10.54 18.77 -11.30
N SER A 241 10.47 19.12 -10.01
CA SER A 241 11.49 19.92 -9.33
C SER A 241 12.50 19.11 -8.52
N HIS A 242 12.30 17.79 -8.38
CA HIS A 242 13.14 16.93 -7.55
C HIS A 242 13.98 15.94 -8.38
N ALA A 243 15.18 15.61 -7.92
CA ALA A 243 16.08 14.66 -8.60
C ALA A 243 15.45 13.26 -8.77
N GLY A 244 14.64 12.83 -7.79
CA GLY A 244 13.88 11.57 -7.87
C GLY A 244 12.76 11.55 -8.92
N GLY A 245 12.44 12.69 -9.54
CA GLY A 245 11.44 12.80 -10.60
C GLY A 245 11.79 12.05 -11.87
N ALA A 246 13.06 12.13 -12.30
CA ALA A 246 13.56 11.40 -13.46
C ALA A 246 13.48 9.88 -13.21
N LEU A 247 13.92 9.42 -12.04
CA LEU A 247 13.83 8.01 -11.63
C LEU A 247 12.37 7.51 -11.59
N LEU A 248 11.45 8.33 -11.08
CA LEU A 248 10.02 8.02 -11.16
C LEU A 248 9.57 7.86 -12.61
N CYS A 249 9.99 8.73 -13.52
CA CYS A 249 9.61 8.65 -14.94
C CYS A 249 10.17 7.40 -15.63
N GLU A 250 11.40 7.00 -15.33
CA GLU A 250 11.98 5.73 -15.81
C GLU A 250 11.13 4.52 -15.37
N VAL A 251 10.71 4.50 -14.10
CA VAL A 251 9.88 3.43 -13.55
C VAL A 251 8.48 3.45 -14.16
N LEU A 252 7.90 4.64 -14.36
CA LEU A 252 6.63 4.79 -15.07
C LEU A 252 6.72 4.24 -16.51
N LEU A 253 7.83 4.47 -17.23
CA LEU A 253 8.05 3.87 -18.54
C LEU A 253 8.00 2.34 -18.49
N GLN A 254 8.65 1.73 -17.49
CA GLN A 254 8.63 0.28 -17.30
C GLN A 254 7.21 -0.23 -17.02
N VAL A 255 6.45 0.48 -16.16
CA VAL A 255 5.05 0.18 -15.87
C VAL A 255 4.20 0.29 -17.14
N ILE A 256 4.38 1.35 -17.94
CA ILE A 256 3.62 1.56 -19.18
C ILE A 256 3.88 0.39 -20.16
N ASN A 257 5.13 -0.05 -20.27
CA ASN A 257 5.51 -1.11 -21.20
C ASN A 257 5.02 -2.51 -20.79
N ARG A 258 4.95 -2.81 -19.48
CA ARG A 258 4.79 -4.19 -18.98
C ARG A 258 3.49 -4.47 -18.23
N ALA A 259 2.83 -3.44 -17.70
CA ALA A 259 1.67 -3.65 -16.84
C ALA A 259 0.37 -3.88 -17.61
N ASP A 260 -0.66 -4.32 -16.89
CA ASP A 260 -2.03 -4.39 -17.39
C ASP A 260 -2.59 -3.02 -17.76
N VAL A 261 -3.67 -2.99 -18.55
CA VAL A 261 -4.24 -1.76 -19.11
C VAL A 261 -4.60 -0.74 -18.03
N LYS A 262 -5.11 -1.17 -16.86
CA LYS A 262 -5.51 -0.24 -15.80
C LYS A 262 -4.31 0.41 -15.15
N ARG A 263 -3.27 -0.37 -14.81
CA ARG A 263 -2.03 0.17 -14.22
C ARG A 263 -1.28 1.05 -15.23
N ARG A 264 -1.20 0.63 -16.50
CA ARG A 264 -0.64 1.41 -17.62
C ARG A 264 -1.34 2.76 -17.79
N THR A 265 -2.67 2.78 -17.86
CA THR A 265 -3.46 4.00 -18.03
C THR A 265 -3.18 5.01 -16.92
N ARG A 266 -3.07 4.55 -15.67
CA ARG A 266 -2.72 5.42 -14.53
C ARG A 266 -1.30 5.97 -14.65
N ALA A 267 -0.33 5.15 -15.07
CA ALA A 267 1.05 5.56 -15.28
C ALA A 267 1.18 6.60 -16.41
N LEU A 268 0.47 6.41 -17.53
CA LEU A 268 0.38 7.37 -18.62
C LEU A 268 -0.14 8.73 -18.13
N LYS A 269 -1.19 8.74 -17.31
CA LYS A 269 -1.76 9.98 -16.75
C LYS A 269 -0.76 10.72 -15.86
N VAL A 270 -0.03 10.01 -15.00
CA VAL A 270 1.03 10.62 -14.17
C VAL A 270 2.11 11.23 -15.06
N LEU A 271 2.64 10.46 -16.01
CA LEU A 271 3.73 10.91 -16.88
C LEU A 271 3.30 12.12 -17.73
N THR A 272 2.09 12.09 -18.27
CA THR A 272 1.48 13.21 -19.00
C THR A 272 1.39 14.45 -18.11
N GLY A 273 0.90 14.29 -16.88
CA GLY A 273 0.81 15.37 -15.91
C GLY A 273 2.17 16.01 -15.59
N CYS A 274 3.24 15.22 -15.53
CA CYS A 274 4.60 15.72 -15.34
C CYS A 274 5.10 16.49 -16.59
N LEU A 275 4.94 15.91 -17.79
CA LEU A 275 5.37 16.53 -19.06
C LEU A 275 4.68 17.87 -19.33
N LEU A 276 3.43 18.03 -18.88
CA LEU A 276 2.73 19.30 -19.07
C LEU A 276 3.28 20.43 -18.19
N ARG A 277 4.10 20.15 -17.16
CA ARG A 277 4.66 21.18 -16.27
C ARG A 277 5.84 21.93 -16.89
N PRO A 278 6.04 23.20 -16.48
CA PRO A 278 7.30 23.91 -16.71
C PRO A 278 8.46 23.17 -16.02
N GLY A 279 9.63 23.09 -16.68
CA GLY A 279 10.81 22.43 -16.12
C GLY A 279 10.84 20.91 -16.33
N SER A 280 9.90 20.36 -17.09
CA SER A 280 9.83 18.92 -17.40
C SER A 280 10.81 18.45 -18.47
N GLU A 281 11.56 19.37 -19.10
CA GLU A 281 12.43 19.10 -20.24
C GLU A 281 13.55 18.08 -19.92
N SER A 282 13.94 17.98 -18.65
CA SER A 282 14.98 17.07 -18.17
C SER A 282 14.46 15.77 -17.55
N LEU A 283 13.13 15.55 -17.51
CA LEU A 283 12.55 14.37 -16.86
C LEU A 283 12.78 13.06 -17.61
N LEU A 284 12.86 13.13 -18.94
CA LEU A 284 13.08 11.98 -19.80
C LEU A 284 14.33 12.20 -20.64
N TYR A 285 15.22 11.21 -20.69
CA TYR A 285 16.31 11.25 -21.65
C TYR A 285 15.79 11.07 -23.07
N THR A 286 16.57 11.49 -24.06
CA THR A 286 16.19 11.38 -25.47
C THR A 286 15.84 9.93 -25.88
N ASN A 287 16.53 8.94 -25.31
CA ASN A 287 16.23 7.53 -25.57
C ASN A 287 14.91 7.08 -24.92
N ASP A 288 14.60 7.54 -23.70
CA ASP A 288 13.33 7.24 -23.03
C ASP A 288 12.16 7.79 -23.83
N VAL A 289 12.29 9.01 -24.37
CA VAL A 289 11.28 9.60 -25.26
C VAL A 289 11.05 8.73 -26.49
N ARG A 290 12.13 8.23 -27.12
CA ARG A 290 12.02 7.33 -28.30
C ARG A 290 11.32 6.02 -27.96
N VAL A 291 11.70 5.40 -26.83
CA VAL A 291 11.08 4.16 -26.33
C VAL A 291 9.60 4.38 -26.03
N LEU A 292 9.24 5.50 -25.41
CA LEU A 292 7.84 5.82 -25.12
C LEU A 292 7.02 6.03 -26.39
N VAL A 293 7.57 6.70 -27.41
CA VAL A 293 6.93 6.80 -28.74
C VAL A 293 6.70 5.41 -29.33
N GLU A 294 7.70 4.52 -29.27
CA GLU A 294 7.57 3.14 -29.77
C GLU A 294 6.51 2.33 -29.01
N ILE A 295 6.40 2.53 -27.70
CA ILE A 295 5.34 1.90 -26.91
C ILE A 295 3.97 2.47 -27.33
N LEU A 296 3.83 3.80 -27.46
CA LEU A 296 2.55 4.43 -27.78
C LEU A 296 2.04 4.01 -29.16
N ILE A 297 2.87 4.00 -30.20
CA ILE A 297 2.45 3.54 -31.55
C ILE A 297 2.10 2.05 -31.57
N ARG A 298 2.71 1.23 -30.70
CA ARG A 298 2.37 -0.19 -30.58
C ARG A 298 1.05 -0.39 -29.84
N GLU A 299 0.79 0.38 -28.80
CA GLU A 299 -0.35 0.17 -27.91
C GLU A 299 -1.61 0.90 -28.37
N LEU A 300 -1.52 2.11 -28.96
CA LEU A 300 -2.68 2.91 -29.34
C LEU A 300 -3.69 2.16 -30.23
N PRO A 301 -3.28 1.45 -31.30
CA PRO A 301 -4.21 0.67 -32.11
C PRO A 301 -4.96 -0.42 -31.32
N ASN A 302 -4.28 -1.04 -30.35
CA ASN A 302 -4.86 -2.09 -29.51
C ASN A 302 -5.93 -1.55 -28.55
N HIS A 303 -5.93 -0.25 -28.26
CA HIS A 303 -6.88 0.40 -27.35
C HIS A 303 -7.97 1.21 -28.07
N ALA A 304 -8.10 1.12 -29.39
CA ALA A 304 -9.11 1.89 -30.14
C ALA A 304 -10.56 1.65 -29.65
N GLY A 305 -10.85 0.45 -29.14
CA GLY A 305 -12.14 0.13 -28.51
C GLY A 305 -12.24 0.47 -27.01
N GLU A 306 -11.16 0.92 -26.38
CA GLU A 306 -11.06 1.25 -24.95
C GLU A 306 -10.81 2.75 -24.76
N GLU A 307 -11.86 3.56 -24.91
CA GLU A 307 -11.83 5.04 -24.90
C GLU A 307 -10.87 5.64 -23.87
N ARG A 308 -10.99 5.25 -22.59
CA ARG A 308 -10.14 5.79 -21.51
C ARG A 308 -8.65 5.48 -21.64
N ALA A 309 -8.31 4.31 -22.17
CA ALA A 309 -6.92 3.89 -22.37
C ALA A 309 -6.33 4.58 -23.59
N PHE A 310 -7.13 4.68 -24.66
CA PHE A 310 -6.78 5.42 -25.87
C PHE A 310 -6.52 6.90 -25.57
N GLU A 311 -7.46 7.58 -24.91
CA GLU A 311 -7.32 8.99 -24.51
C GLU A 311 -6.05 9.24 -23.72
N ALA A 312 -5.75 8.40 -22.71
CA ALA A 312 -4.55 8.54 -21.91
C ALA A 312 -3.26 8.38 -22.73
N GLY A 313 -3.26 7.49 -23.72
CA GLY A 313 -2.13 7.32 -24.66
C GLY A 313 -1.97 8.52 -25.58
N VAL A 314 -3.07 9.02 -26.14
CA VAL A 314 -3.07 10.17 -27.05
C VAL A 314 -2.66 11.45 -26.32
N ASP A 315 -3.16 11.69 -25.12
CA ASP A 315 -2.79 12.87 -24.32
C ASP A 315 -1.32 12.83 -23.92
N CYS A 316 -0.79 11.65 -23.58
CA CYS A 316 0.63 11.45 -23.35
C CYS A 316 1.44 11.77 -24.60
N PHE A 317 1.01 11.26 -25.76
CA PHE A 317 1.67 11.53 -27.04
C PHE A 317 1.67 13.03 -27.37
N LYS A 318 0.54 13.72 -27.21
CA LYS A 318 0.42 15.18 -27.38
C LYS A 318 1.38 15.93 -26.46
N ALA A 319 1.47 15.55 -25.18
CA ALA A 319 2.40 16.17 -24.24
C ALA A 319 3.86 15.98 -24.70
N LEU A 320 4.23 14.78 -25.16
CA LEU A 320 5.56 14.48 -25.68
C LEU A 320 5.93 15.32 -26.90
N ILE A 321 5.06 15.39 -27.92
CA ILE A 321 5.39 16.15 -29.14
C ILE A 321 5.51 17.65 -28.86
N ASN A 322 4.77 18.17 -27.87
CA ASN A 322 4.84 19.58 -27.49
C ASN A 322 6.15 19.90 -26.75
N ARG A 323 6.65 18.97 -25.93
CA ARG A 323 7.79 19.21 -25.03
C ARG A 323 9.12 18.68 -25.54
N CYS A 324 9.10 17.58 -26.29
CA CYS A 324 10.31 16.83 -26.64
C CYS A 324 10.53 16.82 -28.15
N ALA A 325 11.66 17.39 -28.61
CA ALA A 325 12.01 17.40 -30.02
C ALA A 325 12.15 16.00 -30.63
N ALA A 326 12.68 15.04 -29.85
CA ALA A 326 12.83 13.65 -30.29
C ALA A 326 11.48 12.98 -30.61
N ALA A 327 10.40 13.31 -29.89
CA ALA A 327 9.08 12.76 -30.15
C ALA A 327 8.48 13.23 -31.47
N ARG A 328 8.88 14.43 -31.96
CA ARG A 328 8.39 14.98 -33.23
C ARG A 328 9.02 14.34 -34.45
N THR A 329 10.23 13.79 -34.31
CA THR A 329 11.01 13.28 -35.44
C THR A 329 11.14 11.76 -35.44
N HIS A 330 11.13 11.11 -34.28
CA HIS A 330 11.26 9.66 -34.16
C HIS A 330 10.04 8.94 -34.74
N ARG A 331 10.25 8.02 -35.69
CA ARG A 331 9.20 7.21 -36.32
C ARG A 331 7.98 8.01 -36.81
N ARG A 332 8.20 9.23 -37.30
CA ARG A 332 7.14 10.16 -37.71
C ARG A 332 6.14 9.56 -38.71
N ALA A 333 6.61 8.77 -39.68
CA ALA A 333 5.73 8.12 -40.67
C ALA A 333 4.76 7.15 -40.00
N ASP A 334 5.28 6.27 -39.13
CA ASP A 334 4.46 5.29 -38.40
C ASP A 334 3.47 5.98 -37.45
N VAL A 335 3.88 7.08 -36.81
CA VAL A 335 2.98 7.90 -35.99
C VAL A 335 1.82 8.44 -36.82
N LEU A 336 2.10 9.03 -38.00
CA LEU A 336 1.06 9.58 -38.86
C LEU A 336 0.08 8.49 -39.28
N GLN A 337 0.59 7.33 -39.70
CA GLN A 337 -0.24 6.19 -40.08
C GLN A 337 -1.18 5.75 -38.94
N VAL A 338 -0.65 5.60 -37.71
CA VAL A 338 -1.46 5.19 -36.53
C VAL A 338 -2.59 6.17 -36.20
N PHE A 339 -2.45 7.46 -36.52
CA PHE A 339 -3.50 8.45 -36.29
C PHE A 339 -4.44 8.66 -37.49
N GLU A 340 -4.06 8.18 -38.68
CA GLU A 340 -4.90 8.18 -39.89
C GLU A 340 -5.85 6.98 -39.92
N ASP A 341 -5.39 5.81 -39.45
CA ASP A 341 -6.14 4.56 -39.33
C ASP A 341 -7.20 4.58 -38.21
#